data_AF-A0A9D3U9U6-F1
#
_entry.id   AF-A0A9D3U9U6-F1
#
_cell.length_a   1.000
_cell.length_b   1.000
_cell.length_c   1.000
_cell.angle_alpha   90.00
_cell.angle_beta   90.00
_cell.angle_gamma   90.00
#
_symmetry.space_group_name_H-M   'P 1'
#
loop_
_entity.id
_entity.type
_entity.pdbx_description
1 polymer ?
#
loop_
_entity_poly.entity_id
_entity_poly.type
_entity_poly.pdbx_seq_one_letter_code
_entity_poly.pdbx_strand_id
1 'polypeptide(L)'
;MAIKSLISLALIGSVLLMMLLLAIDASGIAIYWGQNRNEGPLAGTCATSNCDFVNIAFLPTFSNGQTSMIKHAGHCDPCTNGCTCLSSDIKSCLAKGIKVMLSLGGGA
;
A
#
# COMPACT_ATOMS: atom_id res chain seq x y z
N MET A 1 -43.84 12.39 28.83
CA MET A 1 -42.38 12.64 28.96
C MET A 1 -41.54 11.41 28.62
N ALA A 2 -41.91 10.20 29.05
CA ALA A 2 -41.17 8.96 28.75
C ALA A 2 -41.03 8.62 27.23
N ILE A 3 -42.10 8.77 26.44
CA ILE A 3 -42.07 8.44 24.99
C ILE A 3 -41.09 9.35 24.21
N LYS A 4 -41.02 10.64 24.54
CA LYS A 4 -40.06 11.57 23.92
C LYS A 4 -38.61 11.21 24.26
N SER A 5 -38.36 10.75 25.48
CA SER A 5 -37.05 10.27 25.93
C SER A 5 -36.62 9.01 25.17
N LEU A 6 -37.53 8.04 24.98
CA LEU A 6 -37.27 6.82 24.22
C LEU A 6 -36.98 7.10 22.73
N ILE A 7 -37.72 8.02 22.11
CA ILE A 7 -37.48 8.44 20.72
C ILE A 7 -36.11 9.12 20.60
N SER A 8 -35.77 10.00 21.55
CA SER A 8 -34.47 10.67 21.56
C SER A 8 -33.32 9.68 21.71
N LEU A 9 -33.46 8.67 22.56
CA LEU A 9 -32.43 7.64 22.77
C LEU A 9 -32.26 6.75 21.53
N ALA A 10 -33.37 6.40 20.86
CA ALA A 10 -33.33 5.64 19.62
C ALA A 10 -32.64 6.40 18.48
N LEU A 11 -32.87 7.72 18.37
CA LEU A 11 -32.20 8.57 17.38
C LEU A 11 -30.69 8.64 17.63
N ILE A 12 -30.28 8.85 18.88
CA ILE A 12 -28.85 8.88 19.26
C ILE A 12 -28.19 7.54 18.96
N GLY A 13 -28.86 6.43 19.30
CA GLY A 13 -28.36 5.09 19.00
C GLY A 13 -28.22 4.83 17.49
N SER A 14 -29.18 5.28 16.68
CA SER A 14 -29.14 5.17 15.22
C SER A 14 -27.99 5.99 14.61
N VAL A 15 -27.76 7.21 15.08
CA VAL A 15 -26.64 8.06 14.62
C VAL A 15 -25.29 7.41 14.99
N LEU A 16 -25.17 6.87 16.20
CA LEU A 16 -23.94 6.21 16.64
C LEU A 16 -23.65 4.94 15.82
N LEU A 17 -24.69 4.15 15.51
CA LEU A 17 -24.57 2.97 14.65
C LEU A 17 -24.13 3.34 13.23
N MET A 18 -24.68 4.41 12.65
CA MET A 18 -24.27 4.91 11.33
C MET A 18 -22.82 5.37 11.32
N MET A 19 -22.38 6.09 12.35
CA MET A 19 -20.98 6.52 12.49
C MET A 19 -20.02 5.32 12.58
N LEU A 20 -20.42 4.27 13.31
CA LEU A 20 -19.62 3.05 13.43
C LEU A 20 -19.51 2.32 12.08
N LEU A 21 -20.60 2.22 11.32
CA LEU A 21 -20.62 1.58 10.00
C LEU A 21 -19.75 2.33 8.98
N LEU A 22 -19.68 3.66 9.06
CA LEU A 22 -18.80 4.48 8.22
C LEU A 22 -17.32 4.34 8.57
N ALA A 23 -17.00 3.89 9.79
CA ALA A 23 -15.62 3.66 10.24
C ALA A 23 -15.11 2.25 9.91
N ILE A 24 -15.96 1.37 9.36
CA ILE A 24 -15.53 0.05 8.90
C ILE A 24 -14.87 0.23 7.53
N ASP A 25 -13.56 0.44 7.51
CA ASP A 25 -12.77 0.39 6.28
C ASP A 25 -12.79 -1.06 5.75
N ALA A 26 -13.41 -1.24 4.58
CA ALA A 26 -13.37 -2.50 3.85
C ALA A 26 -11.93 -2.81 3.44
N SER A 27 -11.52 -4.07 3.64
CA SER A 27 -10.17 -4.58 3.37
C SER A 27 -9.58 -4.05 2.05
N GLY A 28 -8.49 -3.28 2.14
CA GLY A 28 -7.76 -2.83 0.97
C GLY A 28 -6.95 -3.95 0.31
N ILE A 29 -6.67 -3.80 -0.99
CA ILE A 29 -5.87 -4.77 -1.74
C ILE A 29 -4.39 -4.40 -1.65
N ALA A 30 -3.57 -5.37 -1.27
CA ALA A 30 -2.12 -5.26 -1.25
C ALA A 30 -1.50 -6.12 -2.35
N ILE A 31 -0.55 -5.56 -3.09
CA ILE A 31 0.18 -6.28 -4.15
C ILE A 31 1.68 -6.23 -3.92
N TYR A 32 2.38 -7.20 -4.50
CA TYR A 32 3.83 -7.21 -4.62
C TYR A 32 4.23 -6.81 -6.03
N TRP A 33 5.19 -5.90 -6.15
CA TRP A 33 5.73 -5.42 -7.42
C TRP A 33 7.26 -5.52 -7.40
N GLY A 34 7.88 -5.91 -8.51
CA GLY A 34 9.33 -5.81 -8.71
C GLY A 34 10.03 -7.14 -8.99
N GLN A 35 9.33 -8.27 -9.09
CA GLN A 35 9.95 -9.58 -9.36
C GLN A 35 9.74 -10.10 -10.79
N ASN A 36 9.05 -9.35 -11.64
CA ASN A 36 8.83 -9.75 -13.03
C ASN A 36 8.92 -8.53 -13.96
N ARG A 37 9.94 -8.48 -14.82
CA ARG A 37 10.13 -7.38 -15.80
C ARG A 37 8.91 -7.11 -16.70
N ASN A 38 8.03 -8.10 -16.89
CA ASN A 38 6.84 -7.98 -17.73
C ASN A 38 5.60 -7.47 -16.96
N GLU A 39 5.72 -7.15 -15.66
CA GLU A 39 4.61 -6.64 -14.83
C GLU A 39 4.31 -5.14 -15.06
N GLY A 40 5.13 -4.48 -15.88
CA GLY A 40 5.01 -3.07 -16.20
C GLY A 40 5.64 -2.15 -15.14
N PRO A 41 5.62 -0.82 -15.39
CA PRO A 41 6.19 0.16 -14.45
C PRO A 41 5.32 0.31 -13.21
N LEU A 42 5.95 0.66 -12.07
CA LEU A 42 5.28 0.87 -10.79
C LEU A 42 4.17 1.94 -10.89
N ALA A 43 4.39 3.01 -11.64
CA ALA A 43 3.36 4.02 -11.89
C ALA A 43 2.11 3.44 -12.60
N GLY A 44 2.30 2.51 -13.52
CA GLY A 44 1.21 1.82 -14.22
C GLY A 44 0.41 0.95 -13.26
N THR A 45 1.09 0.19 -12.42
CA THR A 45 0.49 -0.59 -11.35
C THR A 45 -0.39 0.28 -10.43
N CYS A 46 0.14 1.42 -9.97
CA CYS A 46 -0.60 2.37 -9.13
C CYS A 46 -1.74 3.11 -9.86
N ALA A 47 -1.74 3.13 -11.19
CA ALA A 47 -2.81 3.73 -11.98
C ALA A 47 -4.07 2.85 -12.07
N THR A 48 -3.95 1.53 -11.88
CA THR A 48 -5.06 0.57 -12.08
C THR A 48 -6.16 0.60 -11.01
N SER A 49 -6.11 1.52 -10.03
CA SER A 49 -7.08 1.77 -8.95
C SER A 49 -7.48 0.58 -8.06
N ASN A 50 -6.90 -0.60 -8.28
CA ASN A 50 -7.30 -1.83 -7.60
C ASN A 50 -6.46 -2.16 -6.37
N CYS A 51 -5.55 -1.27 -5.93
CA CYS A 51 -4.63 -1.54 -4.85
C CYS A 51 -4.48 -0.34 -3.93
N ASP A 52 -4.59 -0.57 -2.62
CA ASP A 52 -4.39 0.42 -1.56
C ASP A 52 -2.96 0.37 -1.01
N PHE A 53 -2.28 -0.76 -1.22
CA PHE A 53 -0.92 -1.00 -0.76
C PHE A 53 -0.06 -1.64 -1.86
N VAL A 54 1.17 -1.15 -2.00
CA VAL A 54 2.19 -1.74 -2.87
C VAL A 54 3.43 -2.08 -2.06
N ASN A 55 3.79 -3.37 -2.07
CA ASN A 55 5.02 -3.88 -1.49
C ASN A 55 6.07 -4.01 -2.59
N ILE A 56 7.07 -3.14 -2.55
CA ILE A 56 8.23 -3.18 -3.44
C ILE A 56 9.11 -4.37 -3.02
N ALA A 57 9.20 -5.37 -3.88
CA ALA A 57 9.82 -6.65 -3.63
C ALA A 57 11.13 -6.80 -4.44
N PHE A 58 12.28 -7.11 -3.86
CA PHE A 58 12.59 -7.22 -2.42
C PHE A 58 13.94 -6.59 -2.11
N LEU A 59 14.18 -6.36 -0.82
CA LEU A 59 15.51 -6.23 -0.24
C LEU A 59 15.90 -7.56 0.41
N PRO A 60 16.46 -8.53 -0.35
CA PRO A 60 16.73 -9.88 0.15
C PRO A 60 17.96 -9.96 1.06
N THR A 61 18.91 -9.05 0.89
CA THR A 61 20.16 -9.00 1.67
C THR A 61 20.16 -7.71 2.48
N PHE A 62 20.08 -7.81 3.80
CA PHE A 62 19.93 -6.66 4.70
C PHE A 62 20.59 -6.83 6.08
N SER A 63 21.33 -7.91 6.33
CA SER A 63 21.88 -8.23 7.64
C SER A 63 23.35 -8.65 7.56
N ASN A 64 23.97 -8.90 8.73
CA ASN A 64 25.32 -9.46 8.86
C ASN A 64 26.45 -8.65 8.18
N GLY A 65 26.36 -7.32 8.21
CA GLY A 65 27.37 -6.43 7.62
C GLY A 65 27.42 -6.43 6.09
N GLN A 66 26.47 -7.09 5.43
CA GLN A 66 26.38 -7.12 3.98
C GLN A 66 25.81 -5.81 3.44
N THR A 67 26.30 -5.35 2.30
CA THR A 67 25.73 -4.20 1.59
C THR A 67 24.29 -4.54 1.19
N SER A 68 23.35 -3.72 1.67
CA SER A 68 21.93 -3.89 1.35
C SER A 68 21.69 -3.59 -0.12
N MET A 69 21.17 -4.58 -0.86
CA MET A 69 20.95 -4.46 -2.30
C MET A 69 19.54 -4.87 -2.67
N ILE A 70 18.82 -3.92 -3.28
CA ILE A 70 17.50 -4.16 -3.85
C ILE A 70 17.64 -5.07 -5.08
N LYS A 71 16.88 -6.16 -5.15
CA LYS A 71 16.82 -7.03 -6.35
C LYS A 71 15.43 -6.95 -6.96
N HIS A 72 15.31 -6.36 -8.14
CA HIS A 72 14.03 -6.15 -8.84
C HIS A 72 13.95 -6.82 -10.22
N ALA A 73 14.44 -8.06 -10.34
CA ALA A 73 14.30 -8.89 -11.54
C ALA A 73 14.60 -8.21 -12.91
N GLY A 74 15.45 -7.18 -12.93
CA GLY A 74 15.83 -6.44 -14.15
C GLY A 74 15.02 -5.17 -14.46
N HIS A 75 14.11 -4.71 -13.59
CA HIS A 75 13.42 -3.41 -13.76
C HIS A 75 14.40 -2.22 -13.73
N CYS A 76 15.44 -2.33 -12.92
CA CYS A 76 16.50 -1.35 -12.80
C CYS A 76 17.73 -2.02 -12.20
N ASP A 77 18.90 -1.39 -12.36
CA ASP A 77 20.14 -1.83 -11.75
C ASP A 77 20.52 -0.93 -10.56
N PRO A 78 20.56 -1.45 -9.33
CA PRO A 78 20.97 -0.68 -8.16
C PRO A 78 22.46 -0.32 -8.17
N CYS A 79 23.32 -1.10 -8.85
CA CYS A 79 24.77 -0.87 -8.87
C CYS A 79 25.16 0.39 -9.65
N THR A 80 24.28 0.87 -10.52
CA THR A 80 24.50 2.04 -11.40
C THR A 80 23.67 3.26 -10.99
N ASN A 81 23.04 3.25 -9.81
CA ASN A 81 22.00 4.20 -9.40
C ASN A 81 20.78 4.22 -10.36
N GLY A 82 20.61 3.19 -11.19
CA GLY A 82 19.55 3.09 -12.19
C GLY A 82 18.15 2.98 -11.60
N CYS A 83 18.03 2.58 -10.32
CA CYS A 83 16.75 2.50 -9.61
C CYS A 83 16.24 3.84 -9.04
N THR A 84 16.97 4.95 -9.22
CA THR A 84 16.52 6.28 -8.74
C THR A 84 15.25 6.78 -9.46
N CYS A 85 15.00 6.30 -10.68
CA CYS A 85 13.78 6.58 -11.44
C CYS A 85 12.50 6.11 -10.71
N LEU A 86 12.58 5.10 -9.84
CA LEU A 86 11.44 4.66 -9.02
C LEU A 86 10.92 5.75 -8.09
N SER A 87 11.73 6.77 -7.76
CA SER A 87 11.29 7.86 -6.88
C SER A 87 10.08 8.62 -7.45
N SER A 88 10.04 8.86 -8.77
CA SER A 88 8.88 9.52 -9.40
C SER A 88 7.63 8.64 -9.39
N ASP A 89 7.81 7.33 -9.58
CA ASP A 89 6.71 6.36 -9.58
C ASP A 89 6.13 6.22 -8.17
N ILE A 90 6.99 6.11 -7.15
CA ILE A 90 6.58 6.08 -5.73
C ILE A 90 5.78 7.35 -5.39
N LYS A 91 6.26 8.53 -5.79
CA LYS A 91 5.51 9.79 -5.58
C LYS A 91 4.16 9.78 -6.28
N SER A 92 4.08 9.19 -7.48
CA SER A 92 2.83 9.06 -8.22
C SER A 92 1.83 8.14 -7.51
N CYS A 93 2.30 7.05 -6.90
CA CYS A 93 1.48 6.17 -6.06
C CYS A 93 0.99 6.89 -4.80
N LEU A 94 1.90 7.55 -4.07
CA LEU A 94 1.57 8.27 -2.83
C LEU A 94 0.56 9.40 -3.08
N ALA A 95 0.67 10.12 -4.19
CA ALA A 95 -0.29 11.16 -4.59
C ALA A 95 -1.70 10.62 -4.86
N LYS A 96 -1.83 9.31 -5.13
CA LYS A 96 -3.12 8.62 -5.28
C LYS A 96 -3.65 8.02 -3.97
N GLY A 97 -2.97 8.25 -2.85
CA GLY A 97 -3.34 7.69 -1.55
C GLY A 97 -2.87 6.25 -1.34
N ILE A 98 -2.10 5.68 -2.27
CA ILE A 98 -1.59 4.31 -2.18
C ILE A 98 -0.38 4.29 -1.25
N LYS A 99 -0.38 3.37 -0.29
CA LYS A 99 0.74 3.17 0.64
C LYS A 99 1.81 2.31 -0.01
N VAL A 100 3.05 2.80 -0.04
CA VAL A 100 4.18 2.09 -0.65
C VAL A 100 5.17 1.67 0.43
N MET A 101 5.48 0.38 0.49
CA MET A 101 6.33 -0.24 1.52
C MET A 101 7.45 -1.02 0.85
N LEU A 102 8.65 -1.03 1.46
CA LEU A 102 9.75 -1.89 1.02
C LEU A 102 9.63 -3.25 1.73
N SER A 103 9.60 -4.33 0.96
CA SER A 103 9.55 -5.68 1.51
C SER A 103 10.96 -6.27 1.68
N LEU A 104 11.25 -6.76 2.89
CA LEU A 104 12.53 -7.36 3.26
C LEU A 104 12.47 -8.89 3.11
N GLY A 105 13.53 -9.50 2.61
CA GLY A 105 13.61 -10.96 2.40
C GLY A 105 13.10 -11.40 1.02
N GLY A 106 12.05 -12.24 1.00
CA GLY A 106 11.57 -12.94 -0.20
C GLY A 106 12.13 -14.37 -0.31
N GLY A 107 11.43 -15.24 -1.05
CA GLY A 107 11.90 -16.60 -1.32
C GLY A 107 13.14 -16.56 -2.21
N ALA A 108 14.25 -17.11 -1.70
CA ALA A 108 15.52 -17.20 -2.42
C ALA A 108 15.50 -18.29 -3.49
#